data_AF-A0A5C8DRL1-F1
#
_entry.id   AF-A0A5C8DRL1-F1
#
_cell.length_a   1.000
_cell.length_b   1.000
_cell.length_c   1.000
_cell.angle_alpha   90.00
_cell.angle_beta   90.00
_cell.angle_gamma   90.00
#
_symmetry.space_group_name_H-M   'P 1'
#
loop_
_entity.id
_entity.type
_entity.pdbx_description
1 polymer ?
#
loop_
_entity_poly.entity_id
_entity_poly.type
_entity_poly.pdbx_seq_one_letter_code
_entity_poly.pdbx_strand_id
1 'polypeptide(L)'
;MKYFLCILLSVMIFLQACKKNHTKPEANLPYTMTISTPGGEQGYLYIDGEYTGKSVPGTVNIPAGNHTIGVALKNSFVYLRKEMAVSANTTIDFSMADKPSPKIWKALWIGLNETKGTTTTGECSTHFSTVELDAAYDFFKWSLKEHFEKYSYNAMKWETERKDITTPVVLTKGSIGYTVEPPSITTLVPQIQPGAYDCVFVFWREREGGCSFPGNYFGLAWTNPMAESSKTGYVTIKFDAGLDITGKINNYKANDPGVWVHEWLHTVGENFYQSKGLSLPQKAGGFSVHAAEVYQYSFPWMNWYLDFISGRVPNTTGDPSYLGIGPEAFLKCTVRETAINGNCN
;
A
#
# COMPACT_ATOMS: atom_id res chain seq x y z
N MET A 1 87.36 -9.22 41.35
CA MET A 1 88.62 -8.77 40.73
C MET A 1 88.33 -8.49 39.25
N LYS A 2 88.46 -7.23 38.82
CA LYS A 2 88.64 -6.74 37.44
C LYS A 2 87.60 -7.10 36.34
N TYR A 3 86.70 -6.13 36.10
CA TYR A 3 86.55 -5.34 34.86
C TYR A 3 86.15 -5.93 33.48
N PHE A 4 85.14 -5.22 32.90
CA PHE A 4 85.01 -4.69 31.51
C PHE A 4 84.31 -5.50 30.39
N LEU A 5 83.15 -4.97 29.96
CA LEU A 5 82.86 -4.37 28.63
C LEU A 5 81.85 -5.06 27.68
N CYS A 6 80.82 -4.26 27.35
CA CYS A 6 79.98 -4.11 26.14
C CYS A 6 79.82 -5.24 25.13
N ILE A 7 78.59 -5.40 24.63
CA ILE A 7 78.14 -4.84 23.34
C ILE A 7 76.60 -4.91 23.27
N LEU A 8 75.99 -3.75 23.01
CA LEU A 8 74.61 -3.56 22.58
C LEU A 8 74.64 -3.54 21.04
N LEU A 9 73.87 -4.38 20.34
CA LEU A 9 73.54 -4.12 18.92
C LEU A 9 72.19 -4.76 18.53
N SER A 10 71.20 -3.88 18.43
CA SER A 10 70.11 -3.78 17.45
C SER A 10 69.76 -5.01 16.61
N VAL A 11 68.66 -5.70 16.93
CA VAL A 11 67.99 -6.61 16.00
C VAL A 11 66.99 -5.81 15.17
N MET A 12 67.36 -5.50 13.93
CA MET A 12 66.43 -5.13 12.87
C MET A 12 65.70 -6.40 12.40
N ILE A 13 64.40 -6.52 12.70
CA ILE A 13 63.53 -7.48 12.03
C ILE A 13 62.87 -6.77 10.85
N PHE A 14 63.26 -7.19 9.65
CA PHE A 14 62.64 -6.82 8.39
C PHE A 14 61.16 -7.21 8.41
N LEU A 15 60.29 -6.20 8.29
CA LEU A 15 58.89 -6.35 7.91
C LEU A 15 58.84 -6.93 6.49
N GLN A 16 58.51 -8.21 6.36
CA GLN A 16 58.03 -8.76 5.10
C GLN A 16 56.68 -8.12 4.77
N ALA A 17 56.72 -7.15 3.85
CA ALA A 17 55.53 -6.61 3.22
C ALA A 17 54.84 -7.70 2.41
N CYS A 18 53.81 -8.33 2.99
CA CYS A 18 52.79 -9.03 2.22
C CYS A 18 52.10 -8.01 1.31
N LYS A 19 52.49 -7.97 0.03
CA LYS A 19 51.67 -7.34 -1.01
C LYS A 19 50.36 -8.13 -1.10
N LYS A 20 49.35 -7.71 -0.32
CA LYS A 20 47.97 -7.99 -0.66
C LYS A 20 47.73 -7.35 -2.02
N ASN A 21 47.61 -8.17 -3.05
CA ASN A 21 46.93 -7.78 -4.27
C ASN A 21 45.50 -7.41 -3.88
N HIS A 22 45.29 -6.15 -3.51
CA HIS A 22 43.99 -5.52 -3.65
C HIS A 22 43.78 -5.36 -5.15
N THR A 23 43.30 -6.41 -5.81
CA THR A 23 42.42 -6.19 -6.96
C THR A 23 41.39 -5.18 -6.47
N LYS A 24 41.44 -3.97 -7.04
CA LYS A 24 40.32 -3.03 -6.99
C LYS A 24 39.06 -3.88 -7.23
N PRO A 25 37.99 -3.75 -6.41
CA PRO A 25 36.71 -4.25 -6.84
C PRO A 25 36.51 -3.73 -8.26
N GLU A 26 36.28 -4.63 -9.22
CA GLU A 26 35.81 -4.20 -10.54
C GLU A 26 34.70 -3.18 -10.26
N ALA A 27 34.87 -1.97 -10.80
CA ALA A 27 33.79 -1.01 -10.74
C ALA A 27 32.55 -1.75 -11.29
N ASN A 28 31.45 -1.75 -10.53
CA ASN A 28 30.16 -2.28 -10.97
C ASN A 28 29.70 -1.45 -12.17
N LEU A 29 30.32 -1.67 -13.33
CA LEU A 29 29.95 -1.02 -14.58
C LEU A 29 28.58 -1.55 -14.94
N PRO A 30 27.62 -0.68 -15.29
CA PRO A 30 26.31 -1.13 -15.67
C PRO A 30 26.39 -1.86 -17.01
N TYR A 31 25.63 -2.94 -17.12
CA TYR A 31 25.45 -3.70 -18.35
C TYR A 31 24.22 -3.20 -19.09
N THR A 32 24.32 -3.20 -20.42
CA THR A 32 23.25 -2.81 -21.32
C THR A 32 22.30 -4.00 -21.54
N MET A 33 21.04 -3.79 -21.20
CA MET A 33 19.99 -4.80 -21.20
C MET A 33 18.90 -4.38 -22.18
N THR A 34 18.56 -5.24 -23.13
CA THR A 34 17.39 -5.02 -24.00
C THR A 34 16.21 -5.77 -23.43
N ILE A 35 15.17 -5.05 -23.04
CA ILE A 35 13.97 -5.63 -22.43
C ILE A 35 12.86 -5.63 -23.49
N SER A 36 12.24 -6.78 -23.69
CA SER A 36 11.05 -6.94 -24.52
C SER A 36 9.86 -7.37 -23.65
N THR A 37 8.64 -7.10 -24.12
CA THR A 37 7.40 -7.40 -23.42
C THR A 37 6.45 -8.20 -24.31
N PRO A 38 5.45 -8.89 -23.72
CA PRO A 38 4.47 -9.65 -24.49
C PRO A 38 3.76 -8.76 -25.53
N GLY A 39 3.85 -9.15 -26.81
CA GLY A 39 3.24 -8.40 -27.91
C GLY A 39 3.77 -6.97 -28.09
N GLY A 40 4.90 -6.61 -27.47
CA GLY A 40 5.45 -5.25 -27.50
C GLY A 40 4.67 -4.21 -26.69
N GLU A 41 3.81 -4.64 -25.76
CA GLU A 41 3.06 -3.73 -24.89
C GLU A 41 3.99 -2.85 -24.04
N GLN A 42 3.74 -1.54 -24.05
CA GLN A 42 4.51 -0.62 -23.20
C GLN A 42 4.29 -0.91 -21.71
N GLY A 43 5.36 -0.87 -20.93
CA GLY A 43 5.32 -1.08 -19.49
C GLY A 43 6.33 -0.23 -18.74
N TYR A 44 6.11 -0.09 -17.44
CA TYR A 44 6.96 0.64 -16.51
C TYR A 44 8.01 -0.30 -15.92
N LEU A 45 9.29 0.07 -16.00
CA LEU A 45 10.39 -0.75 -15.52
C LEU A 45 10.68 -0.51 -14.04
N TYR A 46 10.71 -1.59 -13.27
CA TYR A 46 11.11 -1.64 -11.87
C TYR A 46 12.39 -2.45 -11.72
N ILE A 47 13.31 -1.99 -10.88
CA ILE A 47 14.52 -2.74 -10.49
C ILE A 47 14.54 -2.80 -8.97
N ASP A 48 14.62 -4.01 -8.43
CA ASP A 48 14.60 -4.29 -7.00
C ASP A 48 13.40 -3.67 -6.27
N GLY A 49 12.26 -3.59 -6.98
CA GLY A 49 11.01 -3.03 -6.49
C GLY A 49 10.84 -1.53 -6.71
N GLU A 50 11.87 -0.82 -7.16
CA GLU A 50 11.83 0.63 -7.37
C GLU A 50 11.57 0.98 -8.83
N TYR A 51 10.63 1.90 -9.07
CA TYR A 51 10.36 2.40 -10.42
C TYR A 51 11.55 3.24 -10.94
N THR A 52 11.99 2.94 -12.16
CA THR A 52 13.19 3.55 -12.75
C THR A 52 12.92 4.85 -13.51
N GLY A 53 11.65 5.23 -13.71
CA GLY A 53 11.28 6.31 -14.64
C GLY A 53 11.30 5.91 -16.12
N LYS A 54 11.68 4.67 -16.46
CA LYS A 54 11.83 4.21 -17.84
C LYS A 54 10.65 3.35 -18.28
N SER A 55 10.33 3.44 -19.57
CA SER A 55 9.38 2.56 -20.25
C SER A 55 10.11 1.49 -21.05
N VAL A 56 9.49 0.32 -21.18
CA VAL A 56 9.95 -0.83 -21.99
C VAL A 56 8.80 -1.31 -22.88
N PRO A 57 9.02 -1.99 -24.03
CA PRO A 57 10.30 -2.48 -24.56
C PRO A 57 11.34 -1.39 -24.82
N GLY A 58 12.61 -1.71 -24.61
CA GLY A 58 13.71 -0.76 -24.80
C GLY A 58 15.01 -1.22 -24.17
N THR A 59 16.02 -0.35 -24.24
CA THR A 59 17.35 -0.64 -23.70
C THR A 59 17.61 0.15 -22.43
N VAL A 60 18.14 -0.52 -21.40
CA VAL A 60 18.45 0.08 -20.10
C VAL A 60 19.81 -0.38 -19.59
N ASN A 61 20.44 0.44 -18.77
CA ASN A 61 21.70 0.11 -18.11
C ASN A 61 21.40 -0.32 -16.67
N ILE A 62 21.80 -1.53 -16.29
CA ILE A 62 21.58 -2.11 -14.95
C ILE A 62 22.94 -2.50 -14.36
N PRO A 63 23.26 -2.14 -13.10
CA PRO A 63 24.49 -2.56 -12.44
C PRO A 63 24.72 -4.07 -12.48
N ALA A 64 25.98 -4.47 -12.34
CA ALA A 64 26.31 -5.86 -12.08
C ALA A 64 25.76 -6.31 -10.72
N GLY A 65 25.16 -7.50 -10.65
CA GLY A 65 24.62 -8.02 -9.40
C GLY A 65 23.36 -8.86 -9.56
N ASN A 66 22.82 -9.34 -8.45
CA ASN A 66 21.52 -10.02 -8.44
C ASN A 66 20.42 -8.96 -8.35
N HIS A 67 19.50 -9.01 -9.31
CA HIS A 67 18.40 -8.06 -9.39
C HIS A 67 17.07 -8.77 -9.57
N THR A 68 16.03 -8.18 -9.01
CA THR A 68 14.65 -8.43 -9.43
C THR A 68 14.27 -7.40 -10.47
N ILE A 69 14.06 -7.83 -11.71
CA ILE A 69 13.67 -6.97 -12.81
C ILE A 69 12.17 -7.15 -13.02
N GLY A 70 11.43 -6.06 -12.87
CA GLY A 70 9.98 -6.00 -12.93
C GLY A 70 9.48 -5.14 -14.08
N VAL A 71 8.38 -5.54 -14.72
CA VAL A 71 7.69 -4.74 -15.73
C VAL A 71 6.20 -4.71 -15.43
N ALA A 72 5.68 -3.51 -15.21
CA ALA A 72 4.25 -3.27 -15.04
C ALA A 72 3.64 -2.83 -16.36
N LEU A 73 2.89 -3.71 -17.02
CA LEU A 73 2.30 -3.47 -18.35
C LEU A 73 1.17 -2.44 -18.27
N LYS A 74 1.25 -1.40 -19.11
CA LYS A 74 0.46 -0.17 -18.98
C LYS A 74 -1.03 -0.35 -19.24
N ASN A 75 -1.41 -1.18 -20.22
CA ASN A 75 -2.80 -1.32 -20.65
C ASN A 75 -3.46 -2.54 -20.02
N SER A 76 -2.72 -3.65 -19.90
CA SER A 76 -3.22 -4.90 -19.34
C SER A 76 -3.23 -4.91 -17.81
N PHE A 77 -2.54 -3.96 -17.16
CA PHE A 77 -2.38 -3.88 -15.70
C PHE A 77 -1.80 -5.17 -15.10
N VAL A 78 -0.82 -5.76 -15.79
CA VAL A 78 -0.16 -6.99 -15.36
C VAL A 78 1.28 -6.68 -14.94
N TYR A 79 1.65 -7.15 -13.76
CA TYR A 79 3.04 -7.15 -13.32
C TYR A 79 3.75 -8.44 -13.73
N LEU A 80 4.93 -8.31 -14.33
CA LEU A 80 5.81 -9.40 -14.72
C LEU A 80 7.14 -9.23 -13.98
N ARG A 81 7.77 -10.32 -13.53
CA ARG A 81 9.05 -10.24 -12.82
C ARG A 81 9.99 -11.40 -13.15
N LYS A 82 11.28 -11.11 -13.13
CA LYS A 82 12.37 -12.09 -13.20
C LYS A 82 13.45 -11.76 -12.19
N GLU A 83 13.94 -12.77 -11.52
CA GLU A 83 15.17 -12.67 -10.72
C GLU A 83 16.33 -13.16 -11.58
N MET A 84 17.40 -12.37 -11.67
CA MET A 84 18.58 -12.78 -12.43
C MET A 84 19.85 -12.10 -11.94
N ALA A 85 20.98 -12.78 -12.16
CA ALA A 85 22.31 -12.20 -12.03
C ALA A 85 22.67 -11.46 -13.32
N VAL A 86 22.88 -10.15 -13.21
CA VAL A 86 23.37 -9.30 -14.30
C VAL A 86 24.90 -9.30 -14.25
N SER A 87 25.51 -9.92 -15.25
CA SER A 87 26.97 -10.07 -15.38
C SER A 87 27.51 -9.79 -16.78
N ALA A 88 26.64 -9.52 -17.74
CA ALA A 88 26.97 -9.18 -19.12
C ALA A 88 25.78 -8.48 -19.77
N ASN A 89 26.01 -7.82 -20.92
CA ASN A 89 24.93 -7.33 -21.76
C ASN A 89 24.05 -8.50 -22.20
N THR A 90 22.73 -8.37 -22.09
CA THR A 90 21.81 -9.44 -22.48
C THR A 90 20.44 -8.91 -22.91
N THR A 91 19.61 -9.81 -23.42
CA THR A 91 18.20 -9.56 -23.74
C THR A 91 17.34 -10.27 -22.71
N ILE A 92 16.33 -9.56 -22.19
CA ILE A 92 15.32 -10.11 -21.29
C ILE A 92 14.00 -10.07 -22.03
N ASP A 93 13.49 -11.24 -22.36
CA ASP A 93 12.18 -11.37 -22.98
C ASP A 93 11.13 -11.73 -21.92
N PHE A 94 10.22 -10.81 -21.63
CA PHE A 94 9.09 -11.09 -20.74
C PHE A 94 7.93 -11.73 -21.50
N SER A 95 7.29 -12.69 -20.83
CA SER A 95 6.12 -13.42 -21.25
C SER A 95 5.04 -13.39 -20.16
N MET A 96 3.81 -13.78 -20.49
CA MET A 96 2.75 -13.90 -19.49
C MET A 96 3.03 -14.99 -18.42
N ALA A 97 3.96 -15.92 -18.68
CA ALA A 97 4.39 -16.90 -17.70
C ALA A 97 5.24 -16.29 -16.57
N ASP A 98 5.79 -15.09 -16.80
CA ASP A 98 6.59 -14.35 -15.81
C ASP A 98 5.72 -13.54 -14.83
N LYS A 99 4.39 -13.70 -14.92
CA LYS A 99 3.45 -13.13 -13.97
C LYS A 99 3.54 -13.89 -12.63
N PRO A 100 3.90 -13.24 -11.52
CA PRO A 100 3.89 -13.90 -10.22
C PRO A 100 2.47 -14.19 -9.76
N SER A 101 2.33 -15.20 -8.90
CA SER A 101 1.10 -15.39 -8.15
C SER A 101 0.83 -14.16 -7.27
N PRO A 102 -0.38 -13.57 -7.33
CA PRO A 102 -0.68 -12.42 -6.51
C PRO A 102 -0.70 -12.79 -5.04
N LYS A 103 -0.36 -11.84 -4.18
CA LYS A 103 -0.60 -12.00 -2.75
C LYS A 103 -2.09 -11.84 -2.46
N ILE A 104 -2.63 -12.77 -1.68
CA ILE A 104 -4.04 -12.75 -1.28
C ILE A 104 -4.21 -11.95 0.01
N TRP A 105 -4.91 -10.84 -0.11
CA TRP A 105 -5.35 -9.97 0.98
C TRP A 105 -6.77 -10.34 1.39
N LYS A 106 -7.13 -10.25 2.67
CA LYS A 106 -8.48 -10.53 3.16
C LYS A 106 -9.12 -9.30 3.78
N ALA A 107 -10.24 -8.88 3.21
CA ALA A 107 -11.09 -7.82 3.75
C ALA A 107 -12.30 -8.41 4.47
N LEU A 108 -12.65 -7.83 5.63
CA LEU A 108 -13.99 -7.97 6.20
C LEU A 108 -14.78 -6.71 5.89
N TRP A 109 -15.85 -6.84 5.12
CA TRP A 109 -16.80 -5.77 4.90
C TRP A 109 -17.98 -5.91 5.86
N ILE A 110 -18.32 -4.83 6.54
CA ILE A 110 -19.37 -4.78 7.55
C ILE A 110 -20.40 -3.72 7.16
N GLY A 111 -21.62 -4.15 6.86
CA GLY A 111 -22.77 -3.26 6.69
C GLY A 111 -23.49 -3.07 8.01
N LEU A 112 -23.66 -1.83 8.46
CA LEU A 112 -24.50 -1.53 9.62
C LEU A 112 -25.92 -1.30 9.16
N ASN A 113 -26.85 -2.17 9.60
CA ASN A 113 -28.26 -2.04 9.27
C ASN A 113 -28.88 -0.85 9.99
N GLU A 114 -28.49 -0.58 11.24
CA GLU A 114 -28.95 0.57 12.03
C GLU A 114 -27.79 1.22 12.78
N THR A 115 -27.69 2.55 12.66
CA THR A 115 -26.85 3.38 13.53
C THR A 115 -27.69 4.36 14.34
N LYS A 116 -27.33 4.53 15.62
CA LYS A 116 -28.04 5.39 16.58
C LYS A 116 -27.13 6.46 17.14
N GLY A 117 -27.69 7.62 17.46
CA GLY A 117 -26.98 8.65 18.18
C GLY A 117 -27.89 9.78 18.63
N THR A 118 -27.39 10.61 19.54
CA THR A 118 -28.09 11.82 19.98
C THR A 118 -27.69 12.99 19.09
N THR A 119 -28.65 13.54 18.35
CA THR A 119 -28.50 14.74 17.51
C THR A 119 -28.99 15.99 18.24
N THR A 120 -28.95 17.15 17.59
CA THR A 120 -29.54 18.39 18.11
C THR A 120 -31.06 18.31 18.27
N THR A 121 -31.71 17.39 17.57
CA THR A 121 -33.17 17.17 17.62
C THR A 121 -33.61 16.04 18.56
N GLY A 122 -32.66 15.42 19.26
CA GLY A 122 -32.89 14.26 20.13
C GLY A 122 -32.24 12.99 19.60
N GLU A 123 -32.58 11.87 20.21
CA GLU A 123 -32.17 10.55 19.73
C GLU A 123 -32.80 10.27 18.37
N CYS A 124 -31.99 9.81 17.43
CA CYS A 124 -32.49 9.32 16.16
C CYS A 124 -31.64 8.16 15.65
N SER A 125 -32.16 7.48 14.62
CA SER A 125 -31.48 6.38 13.95
C SER A 125 -31.56 6.51 12.43
N THR A 126 -30.56 5.94 11.78
CA THR A 126 -30.49 5.81 10.32
C THR A 126 -30.32 4.34 9.96
N HIS A 127 -30.90 3.95 8.82
CA HIS A 127 -30.97 2.55 8.44
C HIS A 127 -30.58 2.30 6.99
N PHE A 128 -29.95 1.15 6.75
CA PHE A 128 -29.88 0.55 5.42
C PHE A 128 -30.72 -0.71 5.36
N SER A 129 -31.57 -0.81 4.34
CA SER A 129 -32.16 -2.08 3.95
C SER A 129 -31.10 -3.07 3.44
N THR A 130 -31.44 -4.36 3.41
CA THR A 130 -30.55 -5.39 2.84
C THR A 130 -30.16 -5.09 1.39
N VAL A 131 -31.10 -4.61 0.58
CA VAL A 131 -30.86 -4.26 -0.83
C VAL A 131 -29.87 -3.11 -0.95
N GLU A 132 -29.95 -2.11 -0.07
CA GLU A 132 -28.99 -1.01 -0.05
C GLU A 132 -27.59 -1.49 0.37
N LEU A 133 -27.50 -2.37 1.37
CA LEU A 133 -26.21 -2.98 1.77
C LEU A 133 -25.63 -3.88 0.67
N ASP A 134 -26.46 -4.59 -0.09
CA ASP A 134 -26.03 -5.36 -1.26
C ASP A 134 -25.39 -4.47 -2.32
N ALA A 135 -26.06 -3.35 -2.66
CA ALA A 135 -25.54 -2.37 -3.61
C ALA A 135 -24.22 -1.74 -3.12
N ALA A 136 -24.13 -1.41 -1.83
CA ALA A 136 -22.92 -0.86 -1.22
C ALA A 136 -21.74 -1.87 -1.22
N TYR A 137 -22.01 -3.15 -0.95
CA TYR A 137 -21.00 -4.19 -1.01
C TYR A 137 -20.51 -4.44 -2.45
N ASP A 138 -21.40 -4.39 -3.44
CA ASP A 138 -21.01 -4.44 -4.85
C ASP A 138 -20.17 -3.23 -5.27
N PHE A 139 -20.47 -2.03 -4.74
CA PHE A 139 -19.64 -0.85 -4.92
C PHE A 139 -18.24 -1.02 -4.30
N PHE A 140 -18.15 -1.58 -3.10
CA PHE A 140 -16.88 -1.91 -2.46
C PHE A 140 -16.05 -2.89 -3.31
N LYS A 141 -16.65 -4.01 -3.75
CA LYS A 141 -15.98 -4.99 -4.62
C LYS A 141 -15.52 -4.38 -5.95
N TRP A 142 -16.32 -3.49 -6.54
CA TRP A 142 -15.90 -2.73 -7.71
C TRP A 142 -14.65 -1.90 -7.42
N SER A 143 -14.61 -1.20 -6.29
CA SER A 143 -13.44 -0.38 -5.91
C SER A 143 -12.20 -1.24 -5.68
N LEU A 144 -12.32 -2.40 -5.03
CA LEU A 144 -11.21 -3.34 -4.87
C LEU A 144 -10.59 -3.72 -6.22
N LYS A 145 -11.43 -4.04 -7.21
CA LYS A 145 -10.96 -4.42 -8.55
C LYS A 145 -10.35 -3.23 -9.30
N GLU A 146 -11.06 -2.11 -9.37
CA GLU A 146 -10.65 -0.98 -10.20
C GLU A 146 -9.51 -0.16 -9.60
N HIS A 147 -9.35 -0.13 -8.28
CA HIS A 147 -8.35 0.72 -7.62
C HIS A 147 -7.25 -0.13 -6.99
N PHE A 148 -7.57 -1.10 -6.16
CA PHE A 148 -6.55 -1.80 -5.37
C PHE A 148 -5.79 -2.82 -6.22
N GLU A 149 -6.53 -3.76 -6.83
CA GLU A 149 -5.94 -4.81 -7.65
C GLU A 149 -5.34 -4.23 -8.94
N LYS A 150 -6.04 -3.32 -9.60
CA LYS A 150 -5.55 -2.69 -10.83
C LYS A 150 -4.32 -1.81 -10.58
N TYR A 151 -4.31 -0.94 -9.54
CA TYR A 151 -3.19 -0.01 -9.33
C TYR A 151 -1.93 -0.72 -8.79
N SER A 152 -2.09 -1.89 -8.18
CA SER A 152 -0.96 -2.79 -7.85
C SER A 152 -0.54 -3.69 -9.02
N TYR A 153 -1.08 -3.48 -10.23
CA TYR A 153 -0.84 -4.32 -11.41
C TYR A 153 -1.14 -5.81 -11.17
N ASN A 154 -2.20 -6.05 -10.41
CA ASN A 154 -2.66 -7.36 -9.98
C ASN A 154 -1.60 -8.15 -9.20
N ALA A 155 -0.63 -7.48 -8.56
CA ALA A 155 0.28 -8.09 -7.59
C ALA A 155 -0.44 -8.43 -6.27
N MET A 156 -1.57 -7.76 -5.99
CA MET A 156 -2.50 -8.13 -4.92
C MET A 156 -3.84 -8.60 -5.47
N LYS A 157 -4.51 -9.48 -4.72
CA LYS A 157 -5.92 -9.86 -4.91
C LYS A 157 -6.64 -9.84 -3.58
N TRP A 158 -7.93 -9.48 -3.60
CA TRP A 158 -8.74 -9.43 -2.39
C TRP A 158 -9.71 -10.61 -2.32
N GLU A 159 -9.61 -11.37 -1.24
CA GLU A 159 -10.71 -12.14 -0.70
C GLU A 159 -11.56 -11.25 0.19
N THR A 160 -12.87 -11.38 0.08
CA THR A 160 -13.80 -10.57 0.86
C THR A 160 -14.75 -11.46 1.63
N GLU A 161 -14.89 -11.18 2.92
CA GLU A 161 -15.97 -11.68 3.76
C GLU A 161 -16.96 -10.55 4.02
N ARG A 162 -18.26 -10.84 4.04
CA ARG A 162 -19.30 -9.86 4.37
C ARG A 162 -20.01 -10.27 5.66
N LYS A 163 -20.21 -9.31 6.55
CA LYS A 163 -21.02 -9.47 7.75
C LYS A 163 -21.89 -8.24 7.99
N ASP A 164 -23.20 -8.40 7.89
CA ASP A 164 -24.12 -7.33 8.23
C ASP A 164 -24.46 -7.38 9.73
N ILE A 165 -24.36 -6.25 10.42
CA ILE A 165 -24.73 -6.13 11.83
C ILE A 165 -26.14 -5.57 11.89
N THR A 166 -27.07 -6.38 12.39
CA THR A 166 -28.48 -6.00 12.58
C THR A 166 -28.75 -5.39 13.95
N THR A 167 -27.84 -5.58 14.92
CA THR A 167 -27.92 -4.91 16.22
C THR A 167 -27.57 -3.43 16.05
N PRO A 168 -28.33 -2.49 16.63
CA PRO A 168 -28.04 -1.07 16.47
C PRO A 168 -26.67 -0.71 17.02
N VAL A 169 -25.86 0.00 16.23
CA VAL A 169 -24.55 0.48 16.65
C VAL A 169 -24.66 1.95 17.08
N VAL A 170 -24.25 2.24 18.31
CA VAL A 170 -24.25 3.60 18.84
C VAL A 170 -23.02 4.35 18.34
N LEU A 171 -23.25 5.50 17.72
CA LEU A 171 -22.21 6.39 17.22
C LEU A 171 -21.59 7.20 18.36
N THR A 172 -20.28 7.39 18.29
CA THR A 172 -19.54 8.26 19.21
C THR A 172 -19.53 9.67 18.64
N LYS A 173 -19.95 10.67 19.43
CA LYS A 173 -19.83 12.08 19.03
C LYS A 173 -18.47 12.64 19.46
N GLY A 174 -17.64 13.01 18.49
CA GLY A 174 -16.35 13.65 18.69
C GLY A 174 -16.28 15.06 18.10
N SER A 175 -15.07 15.62 18.05
CA SER A 175 -14.79 16.95 17.48
C SER A 175 -14.96 17.02 15.96
N ILE A 176 -14.84 15.87 15.27
CA ILE A 176 -14.93 15.76 13.80
C ILE A 176 -16.32 15.33 13.31
N GLY A 177 -17.26 15.06 14.22
CA GLY A 177 -18.58 14.53 13.92
C GLY A 177 -18.89 13.22 14.66
N TYR A 178 -19.75 12.40 14.07
CA TYR A 178 -20.18 11.12 14.62
C TYR A 178 -19.43 9.97 13.97
N THR A 179 -18.82 9.09 14.75
CA THR A 179 -17.94 8.02 14.27
C THR A 179 -18.41 6.65 14.73
N VAL A 180 -18.05 5.62 13.96
CA VAL A 180 -18.13 4.22 14.38
C VAL A 180 -16.74 3.79 14.85
N GLU A 181 -16.55 3.76 16.16
CA GLU A 181 -15.26 3.42 16.77
C GLU A 181 -14.93 1.92 16.65
N PRO A 182 -13.66 1.54 16.45
CA PRO A 182 -13.27 0.13 16.32
C PRO A 182 -13.75 -0.79 17.45
N PRO A 183 -13.70 -0.40 18.75
CA PRO A 183 -14.21 -1.23 19.85
C PRO A 183 -15.70 -1.57 19.72
N SER A 184 -16.53 -0.65 19.21
CA SER A 184 -17.97 -0.90 19.01
C SER A 184 -18.22 -2.03 18.01
N ILE A 185 -17.29 -2.23 17.08
CA ILE A 185 -17.36 -3.28 16.07
C ILE A 185 -16.71 -4.58 16.54
N THR A 186 -15.52 -4.52 17.14
CA THR A 186 -14.81 -5.72 17.59
C THR A 186 -15.54 -6.44 18.73
N THR A 187 -16.33 -5.74 19.55
CA THR A 187 -17.24 -6.37 20.53
C THR A 187 -18.34 -7.20 19.86
N LEU A 188 -18.92 -6.74 18.75
CA LEU A 188 -20.00 -7.45 18.02
C LEU A 188 -19.45 -8.52 17.06
N VAL A 189 -18.17 -8.41 16.71
CA VAL A 189 -17.48 -9.27 15.76
C VAL A 189 -16.17 -9.76 16.38
N PRO A 190 -16.24 -10.65 17.39
CA PRO A 190 -15.06 -11.11 18.13
C PRO A 190 -14.07 -11.89 17.26
N GLN A 191 -14.46 -12.32 16.06
CA GLN A 191 -13.55 -12.95 15.10
C GLN A 191 -12.51 -11.99 14.49
N ILE A 192 -12.64 -10.67 14.71
CA ILE A 192 -11.62 -9.69 14.32
C ILE A 192 -10.47 -9.81 15.32
N GLN A 193 -9.51 -10.66 14.99
CA GLN A 193 -8.32 -10.95 15.78
C GLN A 193 -7.06 -10.83 14.91
N PRO A 194 -5.86 -10.71 15.52
CA PRO A 194 -4.61 -10.71 14.79
C PRO A 194 -4.52 -11.84 13.77
N GLY A 195 -4.26 -11.48 12.51
CA GLY A 195 -4.10 -12.44 11.42
C GLY A 195 -5.40 -12.88 10.74
N ALA A 196 -6.57 -12.45 11.22
CA ALA A 196 -7.84 -12.79 10.58
C ALA A 196 -8.07 -11.99 9.29
N TYR A 197 -7.78 -10.69 9.30
CA TYR A 197 -8.05 -9.76 8.20
C TYR A 197 -6.89 -8.78 8.04
N ASP A 198 -6.70 -8.32 6.81
CA ASP A 198 -5.78 -7.23 6.50
C ASP A 198 -6.41 -5.87 6.77
N CYS A 199 -7.71 -5.76 6.49
CA CYS A 199 -8.47 -4.55 6.77
C CYS A 199 -9.95 -4.88 7.01
N VAL A 200 -10.56 -4.16 7.96
CA VAL A 200 -12.00 -4.16 8.22
C VAL A 200 -12.58 -2.87 7.67
N PHE A 201 -13.59 -2.98 6.82
CA PHE A 201 -14.31 -1.86 6.22
C PHE A 201 -15.73 -1.82 6.77
N VAL A 202 -16.11 -0.72 7.40
CA VAL A 202 -17.42 -0.52 8.03
C VAL A 202 -18.20 0.52 7.25
N PHE A 203 -19.41 0.18 6.82
CA PHE A 203 -20.27 1.03 6.02
C PHE A 203 -21.57 1.33 6.77
N TRP A 204 -21.90 2.62 6.91
CA TRP A 204 -23.06 3.05 7.69
C TRP A 204 -23.71 4.32 7.13
N ARG A 205 -24.97 4.55 7.46
CA ARG A 205 -25.79 5.60 6.84
C ARG A 205 -25.65 6.92 7.58
N GLU A 206 -25.20 7.96 6.89
CA GLU A 206 -25.05 9.29 7.49
C GLU A 206 -26.40 9.98 7.77
N ARG A 207 -27.38 9.80 6.88
CA ARG A 207 -28.65 10.52 6.90
C ARG A 207 -29.82 9.69 6.43
N GLU A 208 -30.95 9.86 7.09
CA GLU A 208 -32.25 9.30 6.71
C GLU A 208 -33.39 10.20 7.21
N GLY A 209 -34.27 10.65 6.31
CA GLY A 209 -35.35 11.57 6.67
C GLY A 209 -34.83 12.81 7.41
N GLY A 210 -35.37 13.07 8.60
CA GLY A 210 -34.93 14.17 9.47
C GLY A 210 -33.67 13.86 10.32
N CYS A 211 -33.21 12.61 10.36
CA CYS A 211 -32.04 12.20 11.13
C CYS A 211 -30.76 12.38 10.30
N SER A 212 -29.75 13.05 10.87
CA SER A 212 -28.47 13.27 10.21
C SER A 212 -27.34 13.26 11.24
N PHE A 213 -26.25 12.58 10.89
CA PHE A 213 -25.02 12.50 11.69
C PHE A 213 -23.86 13.19 10.96
N PRO A 214 -23.85 14.54 10.91
CA PRO A 214 -22.85 15.28 10.15
C PRO A 214 -21.44 15.09 10.72
N GLY A 215 -20.44 15.29 9.86
CA GLY A 215 -19.02 15.24 10.21
C GLY A 215 -18.16 15.73 9.05
N ASN A 216 -16.96 16.21 9.36
CA ASN A 216 -16.07 16.87 8.39
C ASN A 216 -15.21 15.87 7.60
N TYR A 217 -15.78 14.72 7.28
CA TYR A 217 -15.12 13.64 6.58
C TYR A 217 -16.14 12.86 5.76
N PHE A 218 -15.67 12.00 4.85
CA PHE A 218 -16.52 11.05 4.14
C PHE A 218 -16.25 9.62 4.62
N GLY A 219 -14.98 9.25 4.67
CA GLY A 219 -14.49 8.11 5.39
C GLY A 219 -13.46 8.51 6.44
N LEU A 220 -13.07 7.54 7.26
CA LEU A 220 -11.98 7.67 8.23
C LEU A 220 -11.21 6.37 8.32
N ALA A 221 -9.90 6.51 8.46
CA ALA A 221 -9.00 5.43 8.81
C ALA A 221 -7.75 5.96 9.50
N TRP A 222 -7.73 5.99 10.83
CA TRP A 222 -6.60 6.53 11.60
C TRP A 222 -5.83 5.47 12.37
N THR A 223 -6.20 4.20 12.26
CA THR A 223 -5.51 3.15 12.99
C THR A 223 -4.17 2.86 12.33
N ASN A 224 -3.13 2.72 13.15
CA ASN A 224 -1.92 2.04 12.74
C ASN A 224 -2.15 0.54 12.97
N PRO A 225 -2.34 -0.28 11.92
CA PRO A 225 -2.76 -1.67 12.07
C PRO A 225 -1.91 -2.42 13.10
N MET A 226 -0.59 -2.25 13.08
CA MET A 226 0.32 -3.00 13.93
C MET A 226 0.37 -2.51 15.39
N ALA A 227 -0.18 -1.33 15.67
CA ALA A 227 -0.33 -0.80 17.03
C ALA A 227 -1.67 -1.17 17.67
N GLU A 228 -2.66 -1.58 16.87
CA GLU A 228 -3.96 -2.03 17.37
C GLU A 228 -3.88 -3.45 17.94
N SER A 229 -4.70 -3.73 18.96
CA SER A 229 -4.78 -5.08 19.56
C SER A 229 -5.25 -6.14 18.56
N SER A 230 -6.12 -5.76 17.62
CA SER A 230 -6.63 -6.61 16.56
C SER A 230 -5.66 -6.83 15.40
N LYS A 231 -4.58 -6.04 15.32
CA LYS A 231 -3.58 -6.09 14.25
C LYS A 231 -4.15 -6.09 12.82
N THR A 232 -5.11 -5.22 12.55
CA THR A 232 -5.77 -5.06 11.24
C THR A 232 -5.95 -3.58 10.91
N GLY A 233 -5.98 -3.23 9.63
CA GLY A 233 -6.49 -1.92 9.21
C GLY A 233 -7.96 -1.78 9.57
N TYR A 234 -8.41 -0.54 9.79
CA TYR A 234 -9.81 -0.24 10.05
C TYR A 234 -10.21 1.03 9.27
N VAL A 235 -11.25 0.89 8.45
CA VAL A 235 -11.82 1.94 7.63
C VAL A 235 -13.31 2.05 7.95
N THR A 236 -13.81 3.24 8.23
CA THR A 236 -15.25 3.50 8.36
C THR A 236 -15.69 4.51 7.31
N ILE A 237 -16.73 4.17 6.56
CA ILE A 237 -17.36 5.02 5.55
C ILE A 237 -18.76 5.37 6.02
N LYS A 238 -19.01 6.66 6.20
CA LYS A 238 -20.37 7.16 6.34
C LYS A 238 -20.88 7.52 4.96
N PHE A 239 -22.09 7.08 4.63
CA PHE A 239 -22.64 7.25 3.29
C PHE A 239 -24.01 7.90 3.35
N ASP A 240 -24.13 9.07 2.73
CA ASP A 240 -25.43 9.68 2.47
C ASP A 240 -26.02 9.08 1.19
N ALA A 241 -26.87 8.07 1.36
CA ALA A 241 -27.56 7.42 0.25
C ALA A 241 -28.67 8.27 -0.38
N GLY A 242 -29.09 9.37 0.27
CA GLY A 242 -30.26 10.12 -0.16
C GLY A 242 -31.51 9.22 -0.27
N LEU A 243 -32.30 9.43 -1.33
CA LEU A 243 -33.49 8.63 -1.64
C LEU A 243 -33.20 7.42 -2.55
N ASP A 244 -32.04 7.40 -3.21
CA ASP A 244 -31.65 6.36 -4.17
C ASP A 244 -30.14 6.07 -4.05
N ILE A 245 -29.81 5.01 -3.32
CA ILE A 245 -28.43 4.59 -3.15
C ILE A 245 -27.78 4.19 -4.48
N THR A 246 -28.54 3.64 -5.43
CA THR A 246 -27.99 3.13 -6.69
C THR A 246 -27.56 4.31 -7.57
N GLY A 247 -28.42 5.32 -7.69
CA GLY A 247 -28.08 6.58 -8.34
C GLY A 247 -26.86 7.25 -7.70
N LYS A 248 -26.80 7.28 -6.36
CA LYS A 248 -25.65 7.84 -5.63
C LYS A 248 -24.36 7.07 -5.91
N ILE A 249 -24.38 5.74 -5.83
CA ILE A 249 -23.23 4.88 -6.13
C ILE A 249 -22.77 5.07 -7.58
N ASN A 250 -23.69 5.15 -8.55
CA ASN A 250 -23.34 5.36 -9.95
C ASN A 250 -22.67 6.73 -10.17
N ASN A 251 -23.15 7.77 -9.47
CA ASN A 251 -22.48 9.08 -9.47
C ASN A 251 -21.06 9.00 -8.88
N TYR A 252 -20.87 8.22 -7.81
CA TYR A 252 -19.55 7.98 -7.22
C TYR A 252 -18.64 7.18 -8.15
N LYS A 253 -19.16 6.22 -8.93
CA LYS A 253 -18.33 5.52 -9.94
C LYS A 253 -17.96 6.42 -11.11
N ALA A 254 -18.81 7.37 -11.46
CA ALA A 254 -18.56 8.29 -12.58
C ALA A 254 -17.59 9.44 -12.23
N ASN A 255 -17.65 9.96 -11.01
CA ASN A 255 -16.79 11.06 -10.54
C ASN A 255 -15.62 10.59 -9.67
N ASP A 256 -15.71 9.36 -9.17
CA ASP A 256 -14.71 8.59 -8.44
C ASP A 256 -13.78 9.38 -7.52
N PRO A 257 -14.25 9.80 -6.33
CA PRO A 257 -13.38 10.44 -5.35
C PRO A 257 -12.39 9.45 -4.70
N GLY A 258 -12.42 8.17 -5.07
CA GLY A 258 -11.55 7.13 -4.51
C GLY A 258 -11.85 6.80 -3.06
N VAL A 259 -13.12 6.86 -2.64
CA VAL A 259 -13.60 6.59 -1.26
C VAL A 259 -12.79 5.55 -0.51
N TRP A 260 -12.76 4.32 -1.03
CA TRP A 260 -12.24 3.19 -0.29
C TRP A 260 -10.72 3.17 -0.30
N VAL A 261 -10.12 3.52 -1.44
CA VAL A 261 -8.66 3.53 -1.61
C VAL A 261 -8.02 4.67 -0.82
N HIS A 262 -8.68 5.83 -0.74
CA HIS A 262 -8.25 6.97 0.07
C HIS A 262 -8.12 6.57 1.54
N GLU A 263 -9.18 6.02 2.14
CA GLU A 263 -9.15 5.64 3.54
C GLU A 263 -8.21 4.47 3.80
N TRP A 264 -8.17 3.47 2.92
CA TRP A 264 -7.22 2.38 3.08
C TRP A 264 -5.76 2.87 3.04
N LEU A 265 -5.46 3.89 2.24
CA LEU A 265 -4.13 4.49 2.19
C LEU A 265 -3.75 5.14 3.53
N HIS A 266 -4.65 5.80 4.24
CA HIS A 266 -4.34 6.36 5.57
C HIS A 266 -3.88 5.30 6.57
N THR A 267 -4.49 4.11 6.55
CA THR A 267 -4.18 3.04 7.51
C THR A 267 -3.07 2.11 7.02
N VAL A 268 -3.29 1.33 5.96
CA VAL A 268 -2.34 0.33 5.47
C VAL A 268 -1.32 0.98 4.53
N GLY A 269 -1.77 1.87 3.64
CA GLY A 269 -0.89 2.50 2.66
C GLY A 269 0.25 3.29 3.28
N GLU A 270 -0.02 4.02 4.36
CA GLU A 270 0.97 4.84 5.05
C GLU A 270 1.60 4.12 6.22
N ASN A 271 0.84 3.79 7.26
CA ASN A 271 1.45 3.30 8.51
C ASN A 271 2.13 1.95 8.33
N PHE A 272 1.48 1.00 7.66
CA PHE A 272 2.04 -0.34 7.49
C PHE A 272 3.25 -0.30 6.55
N TYR A 273 3.14 0.27 5.35
CA TYR A 273 4.25 0.26 4.41
C TYR A 273 5.42 1.18 4.80
N GLN A 274 5.17 2.29 5.49
CA GLN A 274 6.25 3.08 6.09
C GLN A 274 7.00 2.28 7.15
N SER A 275 6.31 1.46 7.96
CA SER A 275 6.97 0.57 8.94
C SER A 275 7.80 -0.55 8.28
N LYS A 276 7.54 -0.86 7.00
CA LYS A 276 8.32 -1.79 6.18
C LYS A 276 9.52 -1.12 5.49
N GLY A 277 9.78 0.16 5.79
CA GLY A 277 10.92 0.90 5.26
C GLY A 277 10.71 1.49 3.88
N LEU A 278 9.48 1.51 3.36
CA LEU A 278 9.21 2.15 2.06
C LEU A 278 9.23 3.68 2.19
N SER A 279 9.81 4.33 1.18
CA SER A 279 9.80 5.78 1.03
C SER A 279 8.48 6.23 0.43
N LEU A 280 7.62 6.81 1.27
CA LEU A 280 6.32 7.35 0.86
C LEU A 280 6.42 8.85 0.56
N PRO A 281 5.45 9.42 -0.20
CA PRO A 281 5.36 10.85 -0.40
C PRO A 281 5.39 11.67 0.90
N GLN A 282 5.87 12.91 0.82
CA GLN A 282 5.86 13.79 1.98
C GLN A 282 4.44 14.05 2.47
N LYS A 283 4.29 14.27 3.78
CA LYS A 283 2.98 14.50 4.39
C LYS A 283 2.51 15.94 4.17
N ALA A 284 1.23 16.11 3.86
CA ALA A 284 0.52 17.39 3.88
C ALA A 284 -0.70 17.27 4.80
N GLY A 285 -0.89 18.21 5.73
CA GLY A 285 -1.97 18.08 6.73
C GLY A 285 -1.85 16.84 7.60
N GLY A 286 -0.63 16.33 7.82
CA GLY A 286 -0.33 15.18 8.68
C GLY A 286 -0.28 13.81 7.98
N PHE A 287 -0.72 13.72 6.72
CA PHE A 287 -0.83 12.46 5.97
C PHE A 287 -0.25 12.59 4.56
N SER A 288 0.37 11.53 4.07
CA SER A 288 0.98 11.45 2.74
C SER A 288 -0.11 11.40 1.69
N VAL A 289 -1.21 10.67 1.92
CA VAL A 289 -2.32 10.58 0.96
C VAL A 289 -2.96 11.94 0.65
N HIS A 290 -2.87 12.91 1.57
CA HIS A 290 -3.34 14.29 1.40
C HIS A 290 -2.37 15.20 0.62
N ALA A 291 -1.18 14.72 0.26
CA ALA A 291 -0.17 15.52 -0.42
C ALA A 291 -0.37 15.63 -1.94
N ALA A 292 -1.44 15.08 -2.50
CA ALA A 292 -1.71 15.04 -3.94
C ALA A 292 -1.46 16.39 -4.64
N GLU A 293 -2.00 17.48 -4.11
CA GLU A 293 -1.86 18.82 -4.71
C GLU A 293 -0.44 19.39 -4.59
N VAL A 294 0.31 19.03 -3.53
CA VAL A 294 1.73 19.40 -3.41
C VAL A 294 2.54 18.79 -4.56
N TYR A 295 2.15 17.60 -5.00
CA TYR A 295 2.72 16.91 -6.17
C TYR A 295 1.97 17.24 -7.49
N GLN A 296 1.15 18.29 -7.52
CA GLN A 296 0.44 18.77 -8.71
C GLN A 296 -0.64 17.83 -9.28
N TYR A 297 -1.17 16.92 -8.46
CA TYR A 297 -2.34 16.11 -8.83
C TYR A 297 -3.63 16.88 -8.52
N SER A 298 -4.64 16.72 -9.38
CA SER A 298 -5.95 17.36 -9.22
C SER A 298 -7.02 16.37 -8.79
N PHE A 299 -8.00 16.84 -8.04
CA PHE A 299 -9.18 16.05 -7.69
C PHE A 299 -10.03 15.74 -8.94
N PRO A 300 -10.66 14.56 -9.06
CA PRO A 300 -10.56 13.40 -8.17
C PRO A 300 -9.18 12.73 -8.26
N TRP A 301 -8.53 12.53 -7.11
CA TRP A 301 -7.12 12.13 -6.99
C TRP A 301 -6.80 10.68 -7.44
N MET A 302 -7.52 10.13 -8.42
CA MET A 302 -7.35 8.75 -8.89
C MET A 302 -5.98 8.49 -9.52
N ASN A 303 -5.44 9.45 -10.29
CA ASN A 303 -4.07 9.35 -10.80
C ASN A 303 -3.04 9.39 -9.67
N TRP A 304 -3.31 10.15 -8.61
CA TRP A 304 -2.46 10.19 -7.42
C TRP A 304 -2.48 8.84 -6.70
N TYR A 305 -3.65 8.24 -6.47
CA TYR A 305 -3.74 6.91 -5.85
C TYR A 305 -3.09 5.83 -6.70
N LEU A 306 -3.25 5.88 -8.02
CA LEU A 306 -2.58 4.99 -8.95
C LEU A 306 -1.06 5.11 -8.83
N ASP A 307 -0.51 6.32 -8.87
CA ASP A 307 0.94 6.52 -8.80
C ASP A 307 1.48 6.22 -7.40
N PHE A 308 0.73 6.51 -6.33
CA PHE A 308 1.09 6.14 -4.95
C PHE A 308 1.20 4.62 -4.80
N ILE A 309 0.14 3.88 -5.17
CA ILE A 309 0.10 2.42 -5.05
C ILE A 309 1.14 1.79 -5.98
N SER A 310 1.32 2.31 -7.19
CA SER A 310 2.31 1.78 -8.12
C SER A 310 3.75 2.23 -7.87
N GLY A 311 4.03 3.07 -6.86
CA GLY A 311 5.38 3.51 -6.53
C GLY A 311 5.97 4.45 -7.59
N ARG A 312 5.13 5.26 -8.24
CA ARG A 312 5.48 6.14 -9.36
C ARG A 312 5.31 7.62 -9.07
N VAL A 313 5.09 8.02 -7.80
CA VAL A 313 5.05 9.44 -7.44
C VAL A 313 6.45 10.03 -7.58
N PRO A 314 6.68 11.05 -8.41
CA PRO A 314 8.01 11.65 -8.56
C PRO A 314 8.52 12.23 -7.24
N ASN A 315 9.74 11.89 -6.84
CA ASN A 315 10.38 12.49 -5.68
C ASN A 315 11.02 13.83 -6.05
N THR A 316 10.59 14.92 -5.42
CA THR A 316 11.15 16.26 -5.67
C THR A 316 12.36 16.57 -4.78
N THR A 317 12.70 15.71 -3.81
CA THR A 317 13.73 15.99 -2.80
C THR A 317 15.02 15.16 -2.95
N GLY A 318 15.05 14.17 -3.84
CA GLY A 318 16.25 13.37 -4.12
C GLY A 318 15.97 11.89 -4.31
N ASP A 319 16.79 11.05 -3.67
CA ASP A 319 16.79 9.58 -3.77
C ASP A 319 15.88 8.94 -2.69
N PRO A 320 15.03 7.94 -3.01
CA PRO A 320 14.77 7.38 -4.35
C PRO A 320 14.06 8.37 -5.27
N SER A 321 14.29 8.27 -6.58
CA SER A 321 13.68 9.18 -7.58
C SER A 321 12.15 9.12 -7.64
N TYR A 322 11.56 8.05 -7.13
CA TYR A 322 10.11 7.85 -7.05
C TYR A 322 9.72 7.28 -5.69
N LEU A 323 8.52 7.62 -5.25
CA LEU A 323 7.94 7.30 -3.95
C LEU A 323 6.66 6.48 -4.10
N GLY A 324 6.30 5.76 -3.04
CA GLY A 324 5.07 5.00 -2.94
C GLY A 324 5.32 3.54 -2.58
N ILE A 325 4.38 2.66 -2.94
CA ILE A 325 4.39 1.26 -2.48
C ILE A 325 5.07 0.34 -3.50
N GLY A 326 4.56 0.31 -4.74
CA GLY A 326 5.12 -0.49 -5.83
C GLY A 326 4.64 -1.96 -5.83
N PRO A 327 4.58 -2.61 -7.01
CA PRO A 327 4.08 -3.99 -7.13
C PRO A 327 4.84 -5.04 -6.30
N GLU A 328 6.18 -4.96 -6.22
CA GLU A 328 6.98 -5.94 -5.44
C GLU A 328 6.61 -5.91 -3.94
N ALA A 329 6.32 -4.73 -3.39
CA ALA A 329 5.91 -4.61 -1.99
C ALA A 329 4.58 -5.33 -1.70
N PHE A 330 3.68 -5.42 -2.68
CA PHE A 330 2.43 -6.15 -2.55
C PHE A 330 2.61 -7.67 -2.60
N LEU A 331 3.68 -8.18 -3.21
CA LEU A 331 4.01 -9.61 -3.23
C LEU A 331 4.59 -10.10 -1.90
N LYS A 332 5.08 -9.18 -1.07
CA LYS A 332 5.56 -9.45 0.29
C LYS A 332 4.39 -9.69 1.25
N CYS A 333 4.69 -9.95 2.53
CA CYS A 333 3.65 -10.24 3.50
C CYS A 333 2.65 -9.10 3.67
N THR A 334 1.40 -9.52 3.78
CA THR A 334 0.25 -8.69 4.12
C THR A 334 0.27 -8.27 5.60
N VAL A 335 -0.72 -7.46 6.00
CA VAL A 335 -0.92 -7.04 7.40
C VAL A 335 -1.20 -8.26 8.26
N ARG A 336 -2.11 -9.14 7.84
CA ARG A 336 -2.52 -10.33 8.58
C ARG A 336 -1.40 -11.36 8.71
N GLU A 337 -0.59 -11.53 7.67
CA GLU A 337 0.59 -12.40 7.75
C GLU A 337 1.65 -11.82 8.70
N THR A 338 1.87 -10.49 8.65
CA THR A 338 2.79 -9.81 9.57
C THR A 338 2.30 -9.92 11.02
N ALA A 339 0.99 -9.83 11.26
CA ALA A 339 0.39 -9.91 12.59
C ALA A 339 0.68 -11.22 13.32
N ILE A 340 0.80 -12.33 12.57
CA ILE A 340 1.10 -13.68 13.09
C ILE A 340 2.61 -13.95 13.09
N ASN A 341 3.32 -13.62 12.01
CA ASN A 341 4.69 -14.10 11.81
C ASN A 341 5.78 -13.14 12.32
N GLY A 342 5.47 -11.86 12.54
CA GLY A 342 6.37 -10.83 13.08
C GLY A 342 7.55 -10.41 12.19
N ASN A 343 8.13 -11.35 11.43
CA ASN A 343 9.38 -11.19 10.67
C ASN A 343 9.18 -11.39 9.16
N CYS A 344 8.38 -10.51 8.55
CA CYS A 344 8.29 -10.44 7.11
C CYS A 344 8.91 -9.12 6.62
N ASN A 345 10.15 -9.18 6.13
CA ASN A 345 10.85 -8.07 5.46
C ASN A 345 11.09 -8.40 3.99
#